data_AF-A0A1S2KEU3-F1
#
_entry.id   AF-A0A1S2KEU3-F1
#
_cell.length_a   1.000
_cell.length_b   1.000
_cell.length_c   1.000
_cell.angle_alpha   90.00
_cell.angle_beta   90.00
_cell.angle_gamma   90.00
#
_symmetry.space_group_name_H-M   'P 1'
#
loop_
_entity.id
_entity.type
_entity.pdbx_description
1 polymer ?
#
loop_
_entity_poly.entity_id
_entity_poly.type
_entity_poly.pdbx_seq_one_letter_code
_entity_poly.pdbx_strand_id
1 'polypeptide(L)'
;MMQESHYRSAIAELLDDSPIARGEVIRNVREFLTVGEYALAFDTLCEWIYEDDLTVSPAYHERLRQLAADMNAVKLVEDLREQIAEES
;
A
#
# COMPACT_ATOMS: atom_id res chain seq x y z
N MET A 1 17.73 9.89 4.69
CA MET A 1 18.50 8.72 4.23
C MET A 1 18.02 7.38 4.79
N MET A 2 18.03 7.09 6.11
CA MET A 2 17.57 5.76 6.60
C MET A 2 16.05 5.53 6.43
N GLN A 3 15.21 6.53 6.71
CA GLN A 3 13.74 6.40 6.57
C GLN A 3 13.30 6.24 5.11
N GLU A 4 13.96 6.94 4.17
CA GLU A 4 13.65 6.85 2.74
C GLU A 4 13.92 5.44 2.18
N SER A 5 15.02 4.81 2.60
CA SER A 5 15.33 3.43 2.22
C SER A 5 14.33 2.44 2.81
N HIS A 6 13.81 2.71 4.02
CA HIS A 6 12.81 1.86 4.66
C HIS A 6 11.47 1.94 3.93
N TYR A 7 10.97 3.15 3.63
CA TYR A 7 9.71 3.34 2.88
C TYR A 7 9.77 2.72 1.49
N ARG A 8 10.89 2.89 0.79
CA ARG A 8 11.06 2.28 -0.54
C ARG A 8 10.87 0.77 -0.50
N SER A 9 11.54 0.09 0.44
CA SER A 9 11.47 -1.37 0.56
C SER A 9 10.08 -1.82 1.02
N ALA A 10 9.52 -1.17 2.04
CA ALA A 10 8.22 -1.54 2.60
C ALA A 10 7.09 -1.41 1.57
N ILE A 11 7.06 -0.32 0.79
CA ILE A 11 6.03 -0.13 -0.25
C ILE A 11 6.25 -1.11 -1.41
N ALA A 12 7.50 -1.42 -1.77
CA ALA A 12 7.78 -2.42 -2.80
C ALA A 12 7.28 -3.82 -2.39
N GLU A 13 7.53 -4.22 -1.14
CA GLU A 13 7.04 -5.49 -0.59
C GLU A 13 5.51 -5.53 -0.54
N LEU A 14 4.87 -4.44 -0.11
CA LEU A 14 3.41 -4.34 -0.14
C LEU A 14 2.85 -4.43 -1.56
N LEU A 15 3.46 -3.77 -2.54
CA LEU A 15 3.03 -3.84 -3.93
C LEU A 15 3.16 -5.27 -4.49
N ASP A 16 4.28 -5.95 -4.22
CA ASP A 16 4.53 -7.30 -4.72
C ASP A 16 3.57 -8.34 -4.09
N ASP A 17 3.14 -8.12 -2.83
CA ASP A 17 2.14 -8.95 -2.15
C ASP A 17 0.68 -8.49 -2.39
N SER A 18 0.47 -7.39 -3.11
CA SER A 18 -0.86 -6.81 -3.30
C SER A 18 -1.71 -7.64 -4.27
N PRO A 19 -3.05 -7.63 -4.13
CA PRO A 19 -3.96 -8.24 -5.10
C PRO A 19 -4.07 -7.45 -6.43
N ILE A 20 -3.37 -6.32 -6.58
CA ILE A 20 -3.48 -5.45 -7.75
C ILE A 20 -2.87 -6.16 -8.97
N ALA A 21 -3.71 -6.48 -9.96
CA ALA A 21 -3.27 -7.05 -11.23
C ALA A 21 -3.08 -6.00 -12.34
N ARG A 22 -3.50 -4.75 -12.12
CA ARG A 22 -3.48 -3.70 -13.13
C ARG A 22 -2.03 -3.23 -13.37
N GLY A 23 -1.45 -3.63 -14.51
CA GLY A 23 -0.05 -3.36 -14.83
C GLY A 23 0.33 -1.87 -14.85
N GLU A 24 -0.61 -0.98 -15.20
CA GLU A 24 -0.40 0.47 -15.14
C GLU A 24 -0.19 0.98 -13.70
N VAL A 25 -0.96 0.47 -12.74
CA VAL A 25 -0.86 0.84 -11.33
C VAL A 25 0.47 0.38 -10.75
N ILE A 26 0.83 -0.89 -11.02
CA ILE A 26 2.11 -1.47 -10.61
C ILE A 26 3.28 -0.63 -11.16
N ARG A 27 3.20 -0.22 -12.44
CA ARG A 27 4.21 0.64 -13.06
C ARG A 27 4.27 2.01 -12.37
N ASN A 28 3.14 2.67 -12.15
CA ASN A 28 3.08 3.99 -11.52
C ASN A 28 3.67 3.97 -10.10
N VAL A 29 3.28 3.00 -9.27
CA VAL A 29 3.84 2.85 -7.91
C VAL A 29 5.37 2.68 -7.97
N ARG A 30 5.88 1.82 -8.87
CA ARG A 30 7.34 1.62 -9.05
C ARG A 30 8.06 2.88 -9.53
N GLU A 31 7.44 3.69 -10.38
CA GLU A 31 7.99 4.97 -10.82
C GLU A 31 8.07 5.96 -9.65
N PHE A 32 7.03 6.08 -8.84
CA PHE A 32 7.04 6.91 -7.63
C PHE A 32 8.12 6.49 -6.64
N LEU A 33 8.31 5.18 -6.43
CA LEU A 33 9.40 4.65 -5.61
C LEU A 33 10.80 4.97 -6.16
N THR A 34 10.93 5.13 -7.47
CA THR A 34 12.20 5.44 -8.12
C THR A 34 12.58 6.91 -7.94
N VAL A 35 11.60 7.81 -7.97
CA VAL A 35 11.84 9.26 -7.81
C VAL A 35 11.75 9.73 -6.35
N GLY A 36 11.40 8.85 -5.41
CA GLY A 36 11.33 9.16 -3.98
C GLY A 36 9.99 9.70 -3.50
N GLU A 37 8.95 9.60 -4.32
CA GLU A 37 7.58 10.04 -4.01
C GLU A 37 6.83 8.97 -3.20
N TYR A 38 7.33 8.65 -2.00
CA TYR A 38 6.82 7.53 -1.20
C TYR A 38 5.37 7.71 -0.73
N ALA A 39 4.99 8.94 -0.36
CA ALA A 39 3.63 9.26 0.04
C ALA A 39 2.65 8.97 -1.10
N LEU A 40 2.98 9.41 -2.32
CA LEU A 40 2.18 9.18 -3.51
C LEU A 40 2.15 7.69 -3.90
N ALA A 41 3.29 7.00 -3.78
CA ALA A 41 3.35 5.55 -4.03
C ALA A 41 2.42 4.76 -3.09
N PHE A 42 2.42 5.11 -1.80
CA PHE A 42 1.57 4.47 -0.80
C PHE A 42 0.10 4.82 -0.99
N ASP A 43 -0.20 6.10 -1.26
CA ASP A 43 -1.55 6.58 -1.52
C ASP A 43 -2.18 5.89 -2.73
N THR A 44 -1.46 5.86 -3.86
CA THR A 44 -1.89 5.14 -5.07
C THR A 44 -2.13 3.65 -4.77
N LEU A 45 -1.27 3.00 -3.98
CA LEU A 45 -1.50 1.59 -3.61
C LEU A 45 -2.82 1.41 -2.85
N CYS A 46 -3.09 2.24 -1.84
CA CYS A 46 -4.29 2.18 -1.03
C CYS A 46 -5.55 2.52 -1.84
N GLU A 47 -5.51 3.58 -2.65
CA GLU A 47 -6.61 3.99 -3.52
C GLU A 47 -7.03 2.86 -4.45
N TRP A 48 -6.08 2.17 -5.11
CA TRP A 48 -6.43 1.09 -6.03
C TRP A 48 -6.94 -0.18 -5.34
N ILE A 49 -6.54 -0.44 -4.10
CA ILE A 49 -7.16 -1.51 -3.30
C ILE A 49 -8.63 -1.19 -3.04
N TYR A 50 -8.95 0.06 -2.72
CA TYR A 50 -10.32 0.51 -2.48
C TYR A 50 -11.15 0.56 -3.76
N GLU A 51 -10.64 1.22 -4.82
CA GLU A 51 -11.38 1.47 -6.06
C GLU A 51 -11.71 0.19 -6.83
N ASP A 52 -10.80 -0.79 -6.85
CA ASP A 52 -11.04 -2.08 -7.51
C ASP A 52 -11.72 -3.11 -6.56
N ASP A 53 -12.16 -2.70 -5.36
CA ASP A 53 -12.83 -3.55 -4.35
C ASP A 53 -12.02 -4.83 -4.04
N LEU A 54 -10.72 -4.66 -3.83
CA LEU A 54 -9.78 -5.77 -3.73
C LEU A 54 -9.69 -6.29 -2.29
N THR A 55 -10.13 -7.53 -2.10
CA THR A 55 -9.99 -8.21 -0.81
C THR A 55 -8.52 -8.45 -0.45
N VAL A 56 -8.14 -8.08 0.76
CA VAL A 56 -6.81 -8.30 1.36
C VAL A 56 -6.90 -9.15 2.62
N SER A 57 -5.80 -9.83 2.97
CA SER A 57 -5.74 -10.57 4.23
C SER A 57 -5.59 -9.63 5.44
N PRO A 58 -6.02 -10.04 6.65
CA PRO A 58 -5.77 -9.28 7.87
C PRO A 58 -4.27 -8.96 8.09
N ALA A 59 -3.38 -9.90 7.74
CA ALA A 59 -1.93 -9.71 7.84
C ALA A 59 -1.40 -8.67 6.85
N TYR A 60 -1.96 -8.59 5.63
CA TYR A 60 -1.62 -7.55 4.68
C TYR A 60 -2.10 -6.18 5.15
N HIS A 61 -3.34 -6.09 5.66
CA HIS A 61 -3.91 -4.85 6.21
C HIS A 61 -3.09 -4.32 7.40
N GLU A 62 -2.63 -5.18 8.30
CA GLU A 62 -1.79 -4.76 9.43
C GLU A 62 -0.44 -4.19 8.96
N ARG A 63 0.17 -4.76 7.90
CA ARG A 63 1.40 -4.20 7.31
C ARG A 63 1.17 -2.82 6.68
N LEU A 64 0.06 -2.63 5.97
CA LEU A 64 -0.35 -1.31 5.49
C LEU A 64 -0.48 -0.32 6.65
N ARG A 65 -1.15 -0.73 7.73
CA ARG A 65 -1.41 0.12 8.89
C ARG A 65 -0.12 0.54 9.61
N GLN A 66 0.83 -0.38 9.77
CA GLN A 66 2.13 -0.10 10.37
C GLN A 66 2.90 0.95 9.57
N LEU A 67 3.01 0.76 8.25
CA LEU A 67 3.67 1.73 7.39
C LEU A 67 2.94 3.07 7.37
N ALA A 68 1.60 3.05 7.34
CA ALA A 68 0.79 4.26 7.40
C ALA A 68 0.98 5.04 8.70
N ALA A 69 1.20 4.36 9.84
CA ALA A 69 1.52 5.03 11.10
C ALA A 69 2.85 5.78 11.01
N ASP A 70 3.87 5.15 10.42
CA ASP A 70 5.19 5.76 10.21
C ASP A 70 5.15 6.94 9.23
N MET A 71 4.22 6.92 8.27
CA MET A 71 4.01 7.97 7.28
C MET A 71 2.97 9.02 7.69
N ASN A 72 2.37 8.91 8.88
CA ASN A 72 1.25 9.74 9.35
C ASN A 72 0.03 9.73 8.40
N ALA A 73 -0.27 8.58 7.82
CA ALA A 73 -1.27 8.33 6.78
C ALA A 73 -2.32 7.27 7.18
N VAL A 74 -2.48 6.98 8.47
CA VAL A 74 -3.33 5.89 9.01
C VAL A 74 -4.76 5.92 8.47
N LYS A 75 -5.33 7.11 8.24
CA LYS A 75 -6.70 7.27 7.72
C LYS A 75 -6.92 6.54 6.39
N LEU A 76 -5.93 6.56 5.49
CA LEU A 76 -6.02 5.87 4.19
C LEU A 76 -6.23 4.36 4.35
N VAL A 77 -5.70 3.78 5.43
CA VAL A 77 -5.80 2.34 5.70
C VAL A 77 -7.02 1.99 6.55
N GLU A 78 -7.52 2.94 7.34
CA GLU A 78 -8.78 2.75 8.09
C GLU A 78 -9.96 2.57 7.13
N ASP A 79 -9.97 3.30 6.01
CA ASP A 79 -10.98 3.18 4.96
C ASP A 79 -10.93 1.80 4.24
N LEU A 80 -9.78 1.11 4.28
CA LEU A 80 -9.60 -0.23 3.73
C LEU A 80 -10.08 -1.37 4.65
N ARG A 81 -10.61 -1.06 5.84
CA ARG A 81 -11.11 -2.12 6.76
C ARG A 81 -12.18 -3.00 6.15
N GLU A 82 -12.99 -2.45 5.27
CA GLU A 82 -14.06 -3.18 4.57
C GLU A 82 -13.51 -4.21 3.57
N GLN A 83 -12.24 -4.06 3.17
CA GLN A 83 -11.55 -4.96 2.24
C GLN A 83 -10.88 -6.15 2.92
N ILE A 84 -10.98 -6.28 4.24
CA ILE A 84 -10.38 -7.39 4.97
C ILE A 84 -11.22 -8.65 4.75
N ALA A 85 -10.59 -9.73 4.28
CA ALA A 85 -11.24 -11.04 4.17
C ALA A 85 -11.84 -11.48 5.51
N GLU A 86 -13.12 -11.89 5.51
CA GLU A 86 -13.74 -12.51 6.67
C GLU A 86 -13.08 -13.87 6.94
N GLU A 87 -12.48 -14.04 8.12
CA GLU A 87 -12.02 -15.36 8.58
C GLU A 87 -13.25 -16.26 8.79
N SER A 88 -13.45 -17.23 7.90
CA SER A 88 -14.51 -18.25 7.98
C SER A 88 -14.19 -19.35 8.99
#